data_AF-A0A2E3ZFK6-F1
#
_entry.id   AF-A0A2E3ZFK6-F1
#
_cell.length_a   1.000
_cell.length_b   1.000
_cell.length_c   1.000
_cell.angle_alpha   90.00
_cell.angle_beta   90.00
_cell.angle_gamma   90.00
#
_symmetry.space_group_name_H-M   'P 1'
#
loop_
_entity.id
_entity.type
_entity.pdbx_description
1 polymer ?
#
loop_
_entity_poly.entity_id
_entity_poly.type
_entity_poly.pdbx_seq_one_letter_code
_entity_poly.pdbx_strand_id
1 'polypeptide(L)'
;LWTSSLAIMPLAISFEALMFVHASLKDSVFGIDKKLRATFRTAVFTSLGVISFVIGSEIMESLVGYGIMGGVMVGIGVIVVRKPVISVIDGLSGRILPSEFSDVENKYLEAYIKTMKDGVISNDERRLLMLLADSYDLDQDRIEYIENSYDDYVDQEE
;
A
#
# COMPACT_ATOMS: atom_id res chain seq x y z
N LEU A 1 -34.63 -9.76 4.59
CA LEU A 1 -34.85 -9.24 3.22
C LEU A 1 -34.29 -7.83 3.03
N TRP A 2 -34.59 -6.86 3.92
CA TRP A 2 -34.03 -5.51 3.83
C TRP A 2 -32.51 -5.43 4.04
N THR A 3 -31.96 -6.19 5.00
CA THR A 3 -30.51 -6.25 5.27
C THR A 3 -29.72 -6.88 4.12
N SER A 4 -30.31 -7.87 3.45
CA SER A 4 -29.73 -8.57 2.29
C SER A 4 -29.59 -7.63 1.08
N SER A 5 -30.62 -6.81 0.83
CA SER A 5 -30.61 -5.82 -0.26
C SER A 5 -29.61 -4.68 -0.01
N LEU A 6 -29.47 -4.26 1.25
CA LEU A 6 -28.51 -3.23 1.65
C LEU A 6 -27.05 -3.69 1.47
N ALA A 7 -26.76 -4.98 1.60
CA ALA A 7 -25.40 -5.53 1.51
C ALA A 7 -24.92 -5.73 0.05
N ILE A 8 -25.84 -5.88 -0.90
CA ILE A 8 -25.50 -6.15 -2.31
C ILE A 8 -24.78 -4.95 -2.95
N MET A 9 -25.23 -3.72 -2.66
CA MET A 9 -24.66 -2.51 -3.26
C MET A 9 -23.20 -2.24 -2.79
N PRO A 10 -22.88 -2.29 -1.48
CA PRO A 10 -21.51 -2.20 -0.99
C PRO A 10 -20.62 -3.34 -1.47
N LEU A 11 -21.15 -4.56 -1.60
CA LEU A 11 -20.40 -5.71 -2.12
C LEU A 11 -20.01 -5.51 -3.58
N ALA A 12 -20.93 -5.04 -4.42
CA ALA A 12 -20.65 -4.76 -5.83
C ALA A 12 -19.56 -3.68 -5.97
N ILE A 13 -19.68 -2.58 -5.24
CA ILE A 13 -18.68 -1.49 -5.23
C ILE A 13 -17.32 -1.97 -4.72
N SER A 14 -17.31 -2.82 -3.69
CA SER A 14 -16.07 -3.39 -3.13
C SER A 14 -15.39 -4.34 -4.11
N PHE A 15 -16.16 -5.14 -4.85
CA PHE A 15 -15.64 -6.05 -5.86
C PHE A 15 -15.06 -5.29 -7.06
N GLU A 16 -15.74 -4.26 -7.55
CA GLU A 16 -15.25 -3.39 -8.62
C GLU A 16 -13.95 -2.67 -8.22
N ALA A 17 -13.89 -2.17 -6.98
CA ALA A 17 -12.67 -1.56 -6.43
C ALA A 17 -11.51 -2.57 -6.32
N LEU A 18 -11.78 -3.81 -5.89
CA LEU A 18 -10.75 -4.87 -5.82
C LEU A 18 -10.24 -5.26 -7.21
N MET A 19 -11.12 -5.38 -8.20
CA MET A 19 -10.76 -5.69 -9.58
C MET A 19 -9.94 -4.55 -10.22
N PHE A 20 -10.30 -3.29 -9.94
CA PHE A 20 -9.54 -2.13 -10.40
C PHE A 20 -8.16 -2.05 -9.73
N VAL A 21 -8.09 -2.28 -8.42
CA VAL A 21 -6.82 -2.35 -7.69
C VAL A 21 -5.96 -3.47 -8.25
N HIS A 22 -6.51 -4.67 -8.43
CA HIS A 22 -5.79 -5.81 -9.02
C HIS A 22 -5.25 -5.50 -10.42
N ALA A 23 -6.06 -4.88 -11.29
CA ALA A 23 -5.62 -4.46 -12.62
C ALA A 23 -4.52 -3.39 -12.55
N SER A 24 -4.66 -2.41 -11.65
CA SER A 24 -3.65 -1.35 -11.46
C SER A 24 -2.32 -1.87 -10.90
N LEU A 25 -2.34 -2.97 -10.15
CA LEU A 25 -1.15 -3.63 -9.62
C LEU A 25 -0.47 -4.52 -10.65
N LYS A 26 -1.25 -5.11 -11.57
CA LYS A 26 -0.72 -5.98 -12.62
C LYS A 26 -0.01 -5.23 -13.75
N ASP A 27 -0.35 -3.95 -13.97
CA ASP A 27 0.22 -3.11 -15.04
C ASP A 27 1.22 -2.03 -14.54
N SER A 28 1.55 -1.98 -13.25
CA SER A 28 2.44 -0.93 -12.72
C SER A 28 3.87 -1.40 -12.49
N VAL A 29 4.80 -0.82 -13.23
CA VAL A 29 6.25 -0.87 -12.94
C VAL A 29 6.50 -0.23 -11.55
N PHE A 30 6.72 -1.09 -10.56
CA PHE A 30 7.38 -0.97 -9.25
C PHE A 30 7.23 0.28 -8.34
N GLY A 31 6.36 1.26 -8.63
CA GLY A 31 6.16 2.46 -7.80
C GLY A 31 4.88 2.52 -6.93
N ILE A 32 3.95 1.57 -7.07
CA ILE A 32 2.59 1.68 -6.50
C ILE A 32 2.46 1.08 -5.10
N ASP A 33 3.28 0.11 -4.70
CA ASP A 33 3.12 -0.63 -3.44
C ASP A 33 3.04 0.24 -2.19
N LYS A 34 3.74 1.39 -2.17
CA LYS A 34 3.66 2.34 -1.05
C LYS A 34 2.35 3.13 -1.03
N LYS A 35 1.86 3.58 -2.19
CA LYS A 35 0.56 4.24 -2.29
C LYS A 35 -0.58 3.25 -2.05
N LEU A 36 -0.43 2.01 -2.50
CA LEU A 36 -1.36 0.93 -2.19
C LEU A 36 -1.36 0.65 -0.69
N ARG A 37 -0.20 0.51 -0.04
CA ARG A 37 -0.10 0.31 1.41
C ARG A 37 -0.75 1.46 2.18
N ALA A 38 -0.48 2.70 1.80
CA ALA A 38 -1.08 3.87 2.44
C ALA A 38 -2.60 3.91 2.25
N THR A 39 -3.08 3.54 1.06
CA THR A 39 -4.52 3.50 0.73
C THR A 39 -5.21 2.33 1.44
N PHE A 40 -4.62 1.15 1.41
CA PHE A 40 -5.05 -0.06 2.12
C PHE A 40 -5.13 0.19 3.63
N ARG A 41 -4.08 0.77 4.23
CA ARG A 41 -4.06 1.14 5.65
C ARG A 41 -5.18 2.11 6.01
N THR A 42 -5.39 3.13 5.16
CA THR A 42 -6.46 4.11 5.38
C THR A 42 -7.84 3.46 5.22
N ALA A 43 -8.00 2.58 4.25
CA ALA A 43 -9.24 1.85 3.99
C ALA A 43 -9.58 0.89 5.15
N VAL A 44 -8.61 0.11 5.63
CA VAL A 44 -8.76 -0.80 6.79
C VAL A 44 -9.07 -0.03 8.07
N PHE A 45 -8.36 1.07 8.33
CA PHE A 45 -8.66 1.91 9.50
C PHE A 45 -10.07 2.52 9.42
N THR A 46 -10.48 2.99 8.25
CA THR A 46 -11.81 3.59 8.06
C THR A 46 -12.91 2.55 8.16
N SER A 47 -12.74 1.35 7.58
CA SER A 47 -13.73 0.29 7.67
C SER A 47 -13.89 -0.22 9.10
N LEU A 48 -12.79 -0.47 9.80
CA LEU A 48 -12.82 -0.82 11.23
C LEU A 48 -13.41 0.31 12.08
N GLY A 49 -13.07 1.56 11.77
CA GLY A 49 -13.63 2.75 12.41
C GLY A 49 -15.15 2.81 12.27
N VAL A 50 -15.68 2.64 11.05
CA VAL A 50 -17.12 2.65 10.77
C VAL A 50 -17.83 1.50 11.49
N ILE A 51 -17.28 0.29 11.45
CA ILE A 51 -17.86 -0.86 12.15
C ILE A 51 -17.87 -0.62 13.67
N SER A 52 -16.75 -0.14 14.23
CA SER A 52 -16.66 0.18 15.66
C SER A 52 -17.60 1.30 16.08
N PHE A 53 -17.84 2.27 15.19
CA PHE A 53 -18.76 3.37 15.41
C PHE A 53 -20.20 2.87 15.54
N VAL A 54 -20.65 2.00 14.62
CA VAL A 54 -21.99 1.41 14.65
C VAL A 54 -22.20 0.58 15.92
N ILE A 55 -21.28 -0.36 16.21
CA ILE A 55 -21.37 -1.21 17.40
C ILE A 55 -21.33 -0.37 18.68
N GLY A 56 -20.43 0.60 18.75
CA GLY A 56 -20.31 1.49 19.90
C GLY A 56 -21.56 2.36 20.12
N SER A 57 -22.19 2.84 19.04
CA SER A 57 -23.45 3.57 19.14
C SER A 57 -24.61 2.70 19.63
N GLU A 58 -24.71 1.45 19.19
CA GLU A 58 -25.73 0.50 19.67
C GLU A 58 -25.54 0.15 21.16
N ILE A 59 -24.29 -0.10 21.59
CA ILE A 59 -23.99 -0.39 23.00
C ILE A 59 -24.33 0.81 23.89
N MET A 60 -23.97 2.03 23.46
CA MET A 60 -24.24 3.24 24.22
C MET A 60 -25.73 3.60 24.25
N GLU A 61 -26.46 3.30 23.17
CA GLU A 61 -27.92 3.37 23.15
C GLU A 61 -28.54 2.40 24.16
N SER A 62 -28.03 1.18 24.25
CA SER A 62 -28.49 0.18 25.23
C SER A 62 -28.21 0.55 26.69
N LEU A 63 -27.16 1.33 26.99
CA LEU A 63 -26.77 1.70 28.35
C LEU A 63 -27.37 3.04 28.82
N VAL A 64 -27.41 4.03 27.94
CA VAL A 64 -27.71 5.43 28.29
C VAL A 64 -29.01 5.93 27.63
N GLY A 65 -29.55 5.20 26.65
CA GLY A 65 -30.81 5.54 25.96
C GLY A 65 -30.68 6.67 24.92
N TYR A 66 -29.49 7.25 24.73
CA TYR A 66 -29.21 8.32 23.78
C TYR A 66 -28.10 7.93 22.81
N GLY A 67 -28.46 7.36 21.64
CA GLY A 67 -27.51 6.89 20.63
C GLY A 67 -26.56 7.98 20.07
N ILE A 68 -27.03 9.23 20.01
CA ILE A 68 -26.20 10.39 19.57
C ILE A 68 -25.03 10.69 20.51
N MET A 69 -25.16 10.43 21.81
CA MET A 69 -24.07 10.65 22.78
C MET A 69 -23.00 9.56 22.66
N GLY A 70 -23.41 8.34 22.30
CA GLY A 70 -22.51 7.24 21.96
C GLY A 70 -21.67 7.52 20.73
N GLY A 71 -22.31 8.03 19.66
CA GLY A 71 -21.60 8.41 18.43
C GLY A 71 -20.52 9.48 18.66
N VAL A 72 -20.82 10.51 19.46
CA VAL A 72 -19.83 11.58 19.76
C VAL A 72 -18.64 11.03 20.57
N MET A 73 -18.88 10.20 21.59
CA MET A 73 -17.81 9.62 22.41
C MET A 73 -16.92 8.65 21.60
N VAL A 74 -17.53 7.78 20.79
CA VAL A 74 -16.80 6.84 19.94
C VAL A 74 -16.03 7.58 18.85
N GLY A 75 -16.61 8.63 18.24
CA GLY A 75 -15.96 9.47 17.25
C GLY A 75 -14.70 10.16 17.78
N ILE A 76 -14.76 10.72 18.99
CA ILE A 76 -13.59 11.31 19.66
C ILE A 76 -12.54 10.23 19.95
N GLY A 77 -12.97 9.06 20.43
CA GLY A 77 -12.08 7.93 20.68
C GLY A 77 -11.28 7.53 19.44
N VAL A 78 -11.96 7.36 18.30
CA VAL A 78 -11.35 6.98 17.01
C VAL A 78 -10.29 8.00 16.55
N ILE A 79 -10.52 9.30 16.77
CA ILE A 79 -9.54 10.34 16.42
C ILE A 79 -8.27 10.20 17.27
N VAL A 80 -8.40 9.90 18.56
CA VAL A 80 -7.26 9.75 19.48
C VAL A 80 -6.43 8.50 19.16
N VAL A 81 -7.08 7.36 18.91
CA VAL A 81 -6.37 6.10 18.61
C VAL A 81 -5.85 6.00 17.16
N ARG A 82 -6.14 6.99 16.32
CA ARG A 82 -5.75 7.00 14.90
C ARG A 82 -4.26 6.73 14.69
N LYS A 83 -3.39 7.47 15.37
CA LYS A 83 -1.93 7.33 15.20
C LYS A 83 -1.38 5.97 15.65
N PRO A 84 -1.69 5.46 16.86
CA PRO A 84 -1.16 4.16 17.29
C PRO A 84 -1.70 2.99 16.48
N VAL A 85 -3.00 2.99 16.12
CA VAL A 85 -3.59 1.89 15.33
C VAL A 85 -2.97 1.81 13.94
N ILE A 86 -2.76 2.96 13.29
CA ILE A 86 -2.10 3.04 11.98
C ILE A 86 -0.69 2.41 12.03
N SER A 87 0.08 2.67 13.10
CA SER A 87 1.43 2.10 13.27
C SER A 87 1.42 0.57 13.43
N VAL A 88 0.40 0.00 14.07
CA VAL A 88 0.25 -1.46 14.20
C VAL A 88 -0.13 -2.10 12.86
N ILE A 89 -1.02 -1.43 12.11
CA ILE A 89 -1.40 -1.87 10.76
C ILE A 89 -0.20 -1.80 9.81
N ASP A 90 0.66 -0.79 9.92
CA ASP A 90 1.91 -0.69 9.14
C ASP A 90 2.84 -1.88 9.38
N GLY A 91 3.03 -2.27 10.64
CA GLY A 91 3.87 -3.41 11.02
C GLY A 91 3.36 -4.74 10.47
N LEU A 92 2.03 -4.95 10.47
CA LEU A 92 1.41 -6.12 9.86
C LEU A 92 1.45 -6.06 8.32
N SER A 93 1.22 -4.89 7.74
CA SER A 93 1.27 -4.70 6.28
C SER A 93 2.65 -4.92 5.70
N GLY A 94 3.73 -4.64 6.45
CA GLY A 94 5.11 -4.96 6.04
C GLY A 94 5.40 -6.45 5.92
N ARG A 95 4.58 -7.28 6.56
CA ARG A 95 4.67 -8.74 6.46
C ARG A 95 3.85 -9.31 5.30
N ILE A 96 2.79 -8.62 4.88
CA ILE A 96 1.85 -9.08 3.84
C ILE A 96 2.21 -8.51 2.46
N LEU A 97 2.74 -7.28 2.42
CA LEU A 97 3.30 -6.63 1.23
C LEU A 97 4.79 -6.34 1.52
N PRO A 98 5.71 -7.32 1.45
CA PRO A 98 7.14 -7.03 1.52
C PRO A 98 7.51 -6.35 0.21
N SER A 99 7.74 -5.04 0.22
CA SER A 99 8.48 -4.43 -0.88
C SER A 99 9.93 -4.88 -0.70
N GLU A 100 10.41 -5.77 -1.57
CA GLU A 100 11.82 -6.24 -1.62
C GLU A 100 12.82 -5.07 -1.63
N PHE A 101 12.37 -3.91 -2.16
CA PHE A 101 13.16 -2.70 -2.33
C PHE A 101 12.55 -1.48 -1.63
N SER A 102 13.41 -0.59 -1.15
CA SER A 102 13.03 0.73 -0.62
C SER A 102 12.64 1.72 -1.73
N ASP A 103 12.07 2.88 -1.38
CA ASP A 103 11.62 3.87 -2.37
C ASP A 103 12.74 4.40 -3.27
N VAL A 104 13.94 4.56 -2.72
CA VAL A 104 15.12 5.03 -3.46
C VAL A 104 15.68 3.93 -4.34
N GLU A 105 15.67 2.69 -3.86
CA GLU A 105 16.08 1.50 -4.62
C GLU A 105 15.14 1.27 -5.82
N ASN A 106 13.83 1.43 -5.65
CA ASN A 106 12.88 1.32 -6.76
C ASN A 106 13.09 2.38 -7.84
N LYS A 107 13.42 3.62 -7.46
CA LYS A 107 13.74 4.69 -8.42
C LYS A 107 15.03 4.42 -9.20
N TYR A 108 16.02 3.83 -8.53
CA TYR A 108 17.24 3.38 -9.19
C TYR A 108 16.93 2.25 -10.17
N LEU A 109 16.18 1.23 -9.73
CA LEU A 109 15.76 0.09 -10.55
C LEU A 109 14.98 0.53 -11.78
N GLU A 110 14.03 1.47 -11.65
CA GLU A 110 13.27 2.01 -12.79
C GLU A 110 14.19 2.69 -13.82
N ALA A 111 15.20 3.42 -13.36
CA ALA A 111 16.20 4.01 -14.24
C ALA A 111 17.02 2.94 -14.97
N TYR A 112 17.45 1.89 -14.25
CA TYR A 112 18.19 0.75 -14.79
C TYR A 112 17.41 0.02 -15.88
N ILE A 113 16.15 -0.35 -15.60
CA ILE A 113 15.25 -1.02 -16.57
C ILE A 113 15.10 -0.17 -17.83
N LYS A 114 14.94 1.15 -17.68
CA LYS A 114 14.76 2.06 -18.80
C LYS A 114 16.00 2.15 -19.69
N THR A 115 17.19 2.11 -19.08
CA THR A 115 18.46 2.07 -19.81
C THR A 115 18.75 0.69 -20.41
N MET A 116 18.25 -0.39 -19.82
CA MET A 116 18.45 -1.77 -20.30
C MET A 116 17.50 -2.17 -21.44
N LYS A 117 16.59 -1.28 -21.85
CA LYS A 117 15.53 -1.57 -22.84
C LYS A 117 16.06 -2.06 -24.19
N ASP A 118 17.24 -1.62 -24.61
CA ASP A 118 17.91 -2.04 -25.84
C ASP A 118 18.92 -3.17 -25.63
N GLY A 119 19.00 -3.70 -24.40
CA GLY A 119 19.85 -4.82 -24.00
C GLY A 119 21.33 -4.49 -23.84
N VAL A 120 21.73 -3.21 -24.00
CA VAL A 120 23.14 -2.81 -23.93
C VAL A 120 23.27 -1.46 -23.21
N ILE A 121 23.82 -1.48 -21.99
CA ILE A 121 24.11 -0.26 -21.24
C ILE A 121 25.40 0.38 -21.78
N SER A 122 25.29 1.60 -22.31
CA SER A 122 26.46 2.38 -22.72
C SER A 122 27.26 2.94 -21.53
N ASN A 123 28.50 3.35 -21.77
CA ASN A 123 29.36 3.96 -20.74
C ASN A 123 28.74 5.24 -20.13
N ASP A 124 28.03 6.01 -20.94
CA ASP A 124 27.38 7.25 -20.50
C ASP A 124 26.16 6.95 -19.62
N GLU A 125 25.38 5.93 -19.96
CA GLU A 125 24.23 5.47 -19.17
C GLU A 125 24.67 4.85 -17.85
N ARG A 126 25.73 4.04 -17.85
CA ARG A 126 26.32 3.50 -16.62
C ARG A 126 26.84 4.61 -15.71
N ARG A 127 27.40 5.69 -16.26
CA ARG A 127 27.78 6.87 -15.48
C ARG A 127 26.57 7.62 -14.90
N LEU A 128 25.49 7.76 -15.67
CA LEU A 128 24.25 8.37 -15.18
C LEU A 128 23.61 7.55 -14.04
N LEU A 129 23.61 6.22 -14.16
CA LEU A 129 23.14 5.32 -13.11
C LEU A 129 23.96 5.46 -11.84
N MET A 130 25.30 5.45 -11.93
CA MET A 130 26.16 5.64 -10.76
C MET A 130 25.93 6.99 -10.07
N LEU A 131 25.70 8.08 -10.83
CA LEU A 131 25.36 9.38 -10.25
C LEU A 131 24.00 9.37 -9.53
N LEU A 132 23.04 8.63 -10.07
CA LEU A 132 21.74 8.41 -9.44
C LEU A 132 21.87 7.62 -8.15
N ALA A 133 22.66 6.55 -8.15
CA ALA A 133 22.94 5.74 -6.97
C ALA A 133 23.63 6.56 -5.87
N ASP A 134 24.65 7.34 -6.23
CA ASP A 134 25.37 8.24 -5.32
C ASP A 134 24.42 9.30 -4.73
N SER A 135 23.52 9.86 -5.55
CA SER A 135 22.50 10.81 -5.07
C SER A 135 21.50 10.22 -4.06
N TYR A 136 21.36 8.89 -4.06
CA TYR A 136 20.46 8.15 -3.19
C TYR A 136 21.19 7.43 -2.05
N ASP A 137 22.51 7.61 -1.92
CA ASP A 137 23.35 6.98 -0.89
C ASP A 137 23.24 5.45 -0.91
N LEU A 138 23.14 4.87 -2.12
CA LEU A 138 23.07 3.42 -2.32
C LEU A 138 24.48 2.82 -2.33
N ASP A 139 24.68 1.82 -1.49
CA ASP A 139 25.93 1.07 -1.44
C ASP A 139 26.10 0.16 -2.67
N GLN A 140 27.36 -0.11 -3.07
CA GLN A 140 27.66 -0.90 -4.25
C GLN A 140 27.10 -2.33 -4.17
N ASP A 141 27.18 -2.97 -3.00
CA ASP A 141 26.62 -4.31 -2.81
C ASP A 141 25.10 -4.32 -3.01
N ARG A 142 24.44 -3.21 -2.68
CA ARG A 142 22.99 -3.07 -2.84
C ARG A 142 22.60 -2.78 -4.28
N ILE A 143 23.38 -1.99 -5.00
CA ILE A 143 23.22 -1.75 -6.44
C ILE A 143 23.30 -3.07 -7.20
N GLU A 144 24.34 -3.87 -6.93
CA GLU A 144 24.54 -5.16 -7.59
C GLU A 144 23.40 -6.14 -7.30
N TYR A 145 22.88 -6.17 -6.06
CA TYR A 145 21.70 -6.96 -5.73
C TYR A 145 20.45 -6.53 -6.53
N ILE A 146 20.25 -5.22 -6.73
CA ILE A 146 19.10 -4.69 -7.47
C ILE A 146 19.21 -5.03 -8.97
N GLU A 147 20.40 -4.85 -9.57
CA GLU A 147 20.65 -5.17 -10.98
C GLU A 147 20.48 -6.69 -11.24
N ASN A 148 21.12 -7.53 -10.42
CA ASN A 148 21.02 -8.99 -10.54
C ASN A 148 19.58 -9.50 -10.33
N SER A 149 18.83 -8.92 -9.39
CA SER A 149 17.44 -9.31 -9.16
C SER A 149 16.54 -9.06 -10.36
N TYR A 150 16.86 -8.06 -11.20
CA TYR A 150 16.12 -7.80 -12.43
C TYR A 150 16.58 -8.71 -13.56
N ASP A 151 17.90 -8.88 -13.72
CA ASP A 151 18.45 -9.75 -14.75
C ASP A 151 17.97 -11.20 -14.56
N ASP A 152 17.95 -11.71 -13.32
CA ASP A 152 17.38 -13.02 -12.95
C ASP A 152 15.87 -13.14 -13.27
N TYR A 153 15.12 -12.03 -13.19
CA TYR A 153 13.70 -12.01 -13.51
C TYR A 153 13.47 -12.10 -15.02
N VAL A 154 14.27 -11.38 -15.82
CA VAL A 154 14.19 -11.40 -17.28
C VAL A 154 14.59 -12.76 -17.83
N ASP A 155 15.63 -13.38 -17.30
CA ASP A 155 16.11 -14.71 -17.70
C ASP A 155 15.09 -15.84 -17.43
N GLN A 156 14.10 -15.62 -16.55
CA GLN A 156 13.01 -16.56 -16.28
C GLN A 156 11.80 -16.41 -17.22
N GLU A 157 11.69 -15.28 -17.93
CA GLU A 157 10.59 -15.01 -18.87
C GLU A 157 10.92 -15.40 -20.34
N GLU A 158 12.18 -15.69 -20.66
CA GLU A 158 12.62 -16.28 -21.95
C GLU A 158 12.56 -17.82 -21.97
#